data_AF-A0A961ITW5-F1
#
_entry.id   AF-A0A961ITW5-F1
#
_cell.length_a   1.000
_cell.length_b   1.000
_cell.length_c   1.000
_cell.angle_alpha   90.00
_cell.angle_beta   90.00
_cell.angle_gamma   90.00
#
_symmetry.space_group_name_H-M   'P 1'
#
loop_
_entity.id
_entity.type
_entity.pdbx_description
1 polymer ?
#
loop_
_entity_poly.entity_id
_entity_poly.type
_entity_poly.pdbx_seq_one_letter_code
_entity_poly.pdbx_strand_id
1 'polypeptide(L)' 'MPKNDAHTPARSVTVRIHEAYGGLPEGERQIADVVLEAPAELAVVNAGELARRAGVSNATVSR' A
#
# COMPACT_ATOMS: atom_id res chain seq x y z
N MET A 1 -7.88 -20.07 -31.91
CA MET A 1 -8.23 -19.29 -30.69
C MET A 1 -7.12 -19.49 -29.68
N PRO A 2 -6.22 -18.50 -29.45
CA PRO A 2 -5.20 -18.64 -28.43
C PRO A 2 -5.87 -18.63 -27.05
N LYS A 3 -5.46 -19.54 -26.17
CA LYS A 3 -5.92 -19.64 -24.79
C LYS A 3 -5.34 -18.44 -24.04
N ASN A 4 -6.21 -17.52 -23.66
CA ASN A 4 -5.83 -16.40 -22.81
C ASN A 4 -5.62 -16.97 -21.40
N ASP A 5 -4.36 -17.23 -21.05
CA ASP A 5 -3.93 -17.47 -19.68
C ASP A 5 -4.14 -16.17 -18.90
N ALA A 6 -5.40 -15.88 -18.57
CA ALA A 6 -5.78 -14.69 -17.83
C ALA A 6 -5.21 -14.85 -16.42
N HIS A 7 -4.08 -14.18 -16.19
CA HIS A 7 -3.51 -13.87 -14.89
C HIS A 7 -4.61 -13.82 -13.83
N THR A 8 -4.52 -14.68 -12.81
CA THR A 8 -5.26 -14.47 -11.56
C THR A 8 -5.21 -12.98 -11.23
N PRO A 9 -6.34 -12.28 -11.11
CA PRO A 9 -6.33 -10.84 -10.90
C PRO A 9 -5.41 -10.57 -9.71
N ALA A 10 -4.34 -9.80 -9.93
CA ALA A 10 -3.40 -9.47 -8.87
C ALA A 10 -4.23 -8.94 -7.70
N ARG A 11 -4.12 -9.60 -6.53
CA ARG A 11 -4.90 -9.23 -5.35
C ARG A 11 -4.73 -7.73 -5.08
N SER A 12 -5.84 -7.04 -4.86
CA SER A 12 -5.85 -5.60 -4.58
C SER A 12 -4.87 -5.26 -3.44
N VAL A 13 -4.17 -4.14 -3.57
CA VAL A 13 -3.21 -3.65 -2.56
C VAL A 13 -3.86 -3.52 -1.18
N THR A 14 -5.13 -3.08 -1.14
CA THR A 14 -5.92 -2.94 0.09
C THR A 14 -6.10 -4.29 0.79
N VAL A 15 -6.38 -5.36 0.04
CA VAL A 15 -6.54 -6.72 0.61
C VAL A 15 -5.22 -7.19 1.21
N ARG A 16 -4.11 -6.99 0.50
CA ARG A 16 -2.78 -7.37 0.98
C ARG A 16 -2.36 -6.59 2.23
N ILE A 17 -2.69 -5.30 2.28
CA ILE A 17 -2.44 -4.47 3.46
C ILE A 17 -3.24 -4.99 4.66
N HIS A 18 -4.55 -5.27 4.50
CA HIS A 18 -5.37 -5.80 5.58
C HIS A 18 -4.86 -7.15 6.13
N GLU A 19 -4.42 -8.06 5.25
CA GLU A 19 -3.82 -9.34 5.66
C GLU A 19 -2.55 -9.16 6.49
N ALA A 20 -1.71 -8.18 6.16
CA ALA A 20 -0.43 -7.92 6.84
C ALA A 20 -0.58 -7.00 8.07
N TYR A 21 -1.64 -6.19 8.13
CA TYR A 21 -1.78 -5.04 9.04
C TYR A 21 -1.47 -5.35 10.50
N GLY A 22 -1.96 -6.48 11.02
CA GLY A 22 -1.75 -6.88 12.41
C GLY A 22 -0.29 -7.19 12.78
N GLY A 23 0.56 -7.49 11.78
CA GLY A 23 1.98 -7.78 11.96
C GLY A 23 2.91 -6.60 11.66
N LEU A 24 2.39 -5.50 11.10
CA LEU A 24 3.19 -4.34 10.72
C LEU A 24 3.73 -3.62 11.98
N PRO A 25 5.01 -3.20 11.99
CA PRO A 25 5.53 -2.22 12.95
C PRO A 25 4.71 -0.92 12.94
N GLU A 26 4.79 -0.14 14.01
CA GLU A 26 3.98 1.08 14.17
C GLU A 26 4.09 2.06 12.99
N GLY A 27 5.31 2.35 12.52
CA GLY A 27 5.51 3.24 11.38
C GLY A 27 4.95 2.69 10.06
N GLU A 28 4.99 1.38 9.84
CA GLU A 28 4.40 0.75 8.66
C GLU A 28 2.87 0.70 8.76
N ARG A 29 2.31 0.55 9.96
CA ARG A 29 0.86 0.68 10.19
C ARG A 29 0.35 2.09 9.89
N GLN A 30 1.08 3.12 10.31
CA GLN A 30 0.73 4.51 9.99
C GLN A 30 0.68 4.75 8.47
N ILE A 31 1.62 4.18 7.72
CA ILE A 31 1.58 4.22 6.26
C ILE A 31 0.35 3.47 5.73
N ALA A 32 0.08 2.27 6.26
CA ALA A 32 -1.08 1.47 5.87
C ALA A 32 -2.40 2.22 6.12
N ASP A 33 -2.56 2.90 7.25
CA ASP A 33 -3.76 3.68 7.57
C ASP A 33 -4.02 4.75 6.50
N VAL A 34 -3.00 5.55 6.16
CA VAL A 34 -3.11 6.58 5.11
C VAL A 34 -3.48 5.98 3.75
N VAL A 35 -2.91 4.82 3.39
CA VAL A 35 -3.23 4.15 2.13
C VAL A 35 -4.67 3.62 2.13
N LEU A 36 -5.14 3.09 3.26
CA LEU A 36 -6.48 2.52 3.40
C LEU A 36 -7.58 3.59 3.43
N GLU A 37 -7.28 4.80 3.89
CA GLU A 37 -8.21 5.94 3.86
C GLU A 37 -8.61 6.32 2.43
N ALA A 38 -7.65 6.32 1.49
CA ALA A 38 -7.89 6.66 0.09
C ALA A 38 -7.01 5.85 -0.88
N PRO A 39 -7.32 4.56 -1.13
CA PRO A 39 -6.47 3.68 -1.93
C PRO A 39 -6.25 4.15 -3.38
N ALA A 40 -7.23 4.87 -3.95
CA ALA A 40 -7.14 5.40 -5.30
C ALA A 40 -6.11 6.54 -5.43
N GLU A 41 -5.83 7.29 -4.36
CA GLU A 41 -4.85 8.37 -4.37
C GLU A 41 -3.41 7.85 -4.48
N LEU A 42 -3.17 6.59 -4.12
CA LEU A 42 -1.83 5.99 -4.19
C LEU A 42 -1.23 6.04 -5.60
N ALA A 43 -2.06 6.14 -6.64
CA ALA A 43 -1.61 6.28 -8.02
C ALA A 43 -0.94 7.63 -8.33
N VAL A 44 -1.21 8.67 -7.52
CA VAL A 44 -0.72 10.04 -7.72
C VAL A 44 0.13 10.57 -6.56
N VAL A 45 0.13 9.87 -5.43
CA VAL A 45 0.95 10.18 -4.25
C VAL A 45 2.36 9.61 -4.42
N ASN A 46 3.38 10.44 -4.20
CA ASN A 46 4.78 9.99 -4.16
C ASN A 46 5.20 9.59 -2.73
N ALA A 47 6.34 8.92 -2.59
CA ALA A 47 6.85 8.42 -1.31
C ALA A 47 7.05 9.52 -0.25
N GLY A 48 7.53 10.71 -0.66
CA GLY A 48 7.73 11.85 0.25
C GLY A 48 6.43 12.41 0.80
N GLU A 49 5.42 12.51 -0.05
CA GLU A 49 4.08 12.93 0.36
C GLU A 49 3.44 11.89 1.28
N LEU A 50 3.58 10.61 0.97
CA LEU A 50 3.09 9.52 1.82
C LEU A 50 3.76 9.53 3.19
N ALA A 51 5.09 9.69 3.24
CA ALA A 51 5.85 9.80 4.48
C ALA A 51 5.36 10.97 5.34
N ARG A 52 5.14 12.14 4.72
CA ARG A 52 4.63 13.33 5.40
C ARG A 52 3.23 13.11 5.98
N ARG A 53 2.31 12.51 5.21
CA ARG A 53 0.93 12.23 5.65
C ARG A 53 0.90 11.23 6.80
N ALA A 54 1.74 10.19 6.74
CA ALA A 54 1.84 9.17 7.78
C ALA A 54 2.69 9.60 8.99
N GLY A 55 3.38 10.74 8.93
CA GLY A 55 4.25 11.21 10.01
C GLY A 55 5.53 10.38 10.19
N VAL A 56 6.01 9.74 9.13
CA VAL A 56 7.17 8.82 9.15
C VAL A 56 8.30 9.30 8.25
N SER A 57 9.43 8.59 8.28
CA SER A 57 10.55 8.86 7.38
C SER A 57 10.35 8.21 5.99
N ASN A 58 10.99 8.77 4.96
CA ASN A 58 11.06 8.15 3.62
C ASN A 58 11.68 6.74 3.67
N ALA A 59 12.64 6.50 4.58
CA ALA A 59 13.24 5.18 4.75
C ALA A 59 12.26 4.15 5.32
N THR A 60 11.24 4.59 6.06
CA THR A 60 10.14 3.74 6.53
C THR A 60 9.21 3.37 5.37
N VAL A 61 8.93 4.31 4.46
CA VAL A 61 8.05 4.08 3.30
C VAL A 61 8.64 3.08 2.30
N SER A 62 9.96 3.06 2.12
CA SER A 62 10.63 2.17 1.16
C SER A 62 10.87 0.74 1.65
N ARG A 63 10.71 0.49 2.95
CA ARG A 63 11.00 -0.80 3.58
C ARG A 63 9.89 -1.81 3.30
#